data_AF-A0A535SJA4-F1
#
_entry.id   AF-A0A535SJA4-F1
#
_cell.length_a   1.000
_cell.length_b   1.000
_cell.length_c   1.000
_cell.angle_alpha   90.00
_cell.angle_beta   90.00
_cell.angle_gamma   90.00
#
_symmetry.space_group_name_H-M   'P 1'
#
loop_
_entity.id
_entity.type
_entity.pdbx_description
1 polymer ?
#
loop_
_entity_poly.entity_id
_entity_poly.type
_entity_poly.pdbx_seq_one_letter_code
_entity_poly.pdbx_strand_id
1 'polypeptide(L)'
;MNTLERTTLKVSPVTRARRIPASGNAALAASALIQAALGIEFLLSGLNKFADPNFVNNFNAFVRASPGTYNGLLSSLIQQLVLPNITLFASVTKYTELVLGIVLLLGAIEVGRRRLGGPIAAQHGYEAPVAAIAALAGLAAAGLALSIALMMGEQLPTVMPGRALTTAIPVELLLVPLGIAVAWMEAGRFRVLSR
;
A
#
# COMPACT_ATOMS: atom_id res chain seq x y z
N MET A 1 56.76 -51.52 -5.32
CA MET A 1 55.69 -50.83 -6.10
C MET A 1 54.71 -50.28 -5.08
N ASN A 2 54.81 -48.97 -4.77
CA ASN A 2 53.94 -48.29 -3.82
C ASN A 2 52.76 -47.68 -4.58
N THR A 3 51.56 -48.19 -4.32
CA THR A 3 50.30 -47.62 -4.82
C THR A 3 49.86 -46.54 -3.83
N LEU A 4 50.05 -45.27 -4.21
CA LEU A 4 49.51 -44.13 -3.46
C LEU A 4 48.03 -43.99 -3.81
N GLU A 5 47.14 -44.37 -2.89
CA GLU A 5 45.73 -44.03 -2.95
C GLU A 5 45.55 -42.51 -2.82
N ARG A 6 44.98 -41.92 -3.87
CA ARG A 6 44.69 -40.48 -3.95
C ARG A 6 43.36 -40.24 -3.24
N THR A 7 43.41 -39.83 -1.98
CA THR A 7 42.22 -39.42 -1.21
C THR A 7 41.61 -38.18 -1.85
N THR A 8 40.52 -38.36 -2.61
CA THR A 8 39.73 -37.26 -3.17
C THR A 8 38.93 -36.62 -2.04
N LEU A 9 39.41 -35.50 -1.52
CA LEU A 9 38.66 -34.65 -0.62
C LEU A 9 37.36 -34.20 -1.32
N LYS A 10 36.23 -34.72 -0.82
CA LYS A 10 34.89 -34.34 -1.24
C LYS A 10 34.64 -32.91 -0.76
N VAL A 11 34.91 -31.92 -1.61
CA VAL A 11 34.59 -30.52 -1.35
C VAL A 11 33.07 -30.41 -1.33
N SER A 12 32.49 -30.31 -0.14
CA SER A 12 31.08 -29.97 0.02
C SER A 12 30.84 -28.61 -0.63
N PRO A 13 29.83 -28.47 -1.52
CA PRO A 13 29.53 -27.18 -2.11
C PRO A 13 29.15 -26.23 -0.99
N VAL A 14 29.95 -25.18 -0.80
CA VAL A 14 29.57 -24.04 0.03
C VAL A 14 28.32 -23.46 -0.62
N THR A 15 27.16 -23.76 -0.05
CA THR A 15 25.92 -23.05 -0.33
C THR A 15 26.19 -21.60 0.06
N ARG A 16 26.62 -20.80 -0.92
CA ARG A 16 26.69 -19.35 -0.81
C ARG A 16 25.28 -18.90 -0.48
N ALA A 17 25.00 -18.70 0.81
CA ALA A 17 23.82 -18.00 1.26
C ALA A 17 23.80 -16.70 0.46
N ARG A 18 22.82 -16.58 -0.45
CA ARG A 18 22.66 -15.44 -1.33
C ARG A 18 22.42 -14.23 -0.43
N ARG A 19 23.48 -13.53 -0.02
CA ARG A 19 23.37 -12.33 0.79
C ARG A 19 22.56 -11.35 -0.04
N ILE A 20 21.38 -11.01 0.48
CA ILE A 20 20.61 -9.87 -0.02
C ILE A 20 21.56 -8.66 0.07
N PRO A 21 21.76 -7.89 -1.01
CA PRO A 21 22.58 -6.69 -0.95
C PRO A 21 22.15 -5.82 0.23
N ALA A 22 23.08 -5.13 0.91
CA ALA A 22 22.75 -4.29 2.07
C ALA A 22 21.63 -3.25 1.77
N SER A 23 21.53 -2.80 0.51
CA SER A 23 20.44 -1.95 0.01
C SER A 23 19.06 -2.62 0.02
N GLY A 24 18.99 -3.94 -0.09
CA GLY A 24 17.73 -4.70 -0.01
C GLY A 24 17.09 -4.64 1.38
N ASN A 25 17.89 -4.62 2.46
CA ASN A 25 17.36 -4.48 3.82
C ASN A 25 16.77 -3.07 4.07
N ALA A 26 17.38 -2.03 3.51
CA ALA A 26 16.86 -0.67 3.60
C ALA A 26 15.58 -0.48 2.78
N ALA A 27 15.51 -1.07 1.57
CA ALA A 27 14.30 -1.05 0.75
C ALA A 27 13.13 -1.77 1.43
N LEU A 28 13.38 -2.93 2.07
CA LEU A 28 12.36 -3.63 2.86
C LEU A 28 11.92 -2.79 4.07
N ALA A 29 12.84 -2.09 4.75
CA ALA A 29 12.50 -1.19 5.85
C ALA A 29 11.60 -0.04 5.41
N ALA A 30 11.97 0.63 4.32
CA ALA A 30 11.20 1.74 3.76
C ALA A 30 9.81 1.25 3.31
N SER A 31 9.75 0.09 2.65
CA SER A 31 8.49 -0.54 2.27
C SER A 31 7.58 -0.80 3.46
N ALA A 32 8.10 -1.45 4.51
CA ALA A 32 7.33 -1.73 5.72
C ALA A 32 6.83 -0.45 6.41
N LEU A 33 7.65 0.60 6.47
CA LEU A 33 7.25 1.87 7.07
C LEU A 33 6.16 2.60 6.27
N ILE A 34 6.29 2.63 4.94
CA ILE A 34 5.28 3.25 4.06
C ILE A 34 3.97 2.45 4.13
N GLN A 35 4.05 1.12 4.08
CA GLN A 35 2.89 0.24 4.24
C GLN A 35 2.23 0.43 5.61
N ALA A 36 3.01 0.55 6.69
CA ALA A 36 2.46 0.79 8.02
C ALA A 36 1.76 2.15 8.11
N ALA A 37 2.36 3.21 7.57
CA ALA A 37 1.76 4.54 7.57
C ALA A 37 0.43 4.56 6.80
N LEU A 38 0.42 4.04 5.57
CA LEU A 38 -0.81 3.91 4.78
C LEU A 38 -1.83 2.99 5.47
N GLY A 39 -1.37 1.87 6.00
CA GLY A 39 -2.22 0.90 6.68
C GLY A 39 -2.90 1.49 7.92
N ILE A 40 -2.18 2.27 8.73
CA ILE A 40 -2.74 3.00 9.87
C ILE A 40 -3.76 4.03 9.38
N GLU A 41 -3.41 4.85 8.38
CA GLU A 41 -4.31 5.87 7.82
C GLU A 41 -5.64 5.25 7.37
N PHE A 42 -5.59 4.24 6.52
CA PHE A 42 -6.79 3.58 6.00
C PHE A 42 -7.56 2.81 7.08
N LEU A 43 -6.87 2.16 8.03
CA LEU A 43 -7.53 1.45 9.13
C LEU A 43 -8.29 2.44 10.03
N LEU A 44 -7.63 3.50 10.49
CA LEU A 44 -8.25 4.49 11.37
C LEU A 44 -9.35 5.26 10.63
N SER A 45 -9.14 5.61 9.37
CA SER A 45 -10.16 6.25 8.53
C SER A 45 -11.40 5.36 8.37
N GLY A 46 -11.21 4.06 8.10
CA GLY A 46 -12.29 3.08 8.07
C GLY A 46 -13.00 2.93 9.41
N LEU A 47 -12.27 2.78 10.51
CA LEU A 47 -12.83 2.69 11.86
C LEU A 47 -13.64 3.93 12.25
N ASN A 48 -13.17 5.14 11.90
CA ASN A 48 -13.91 6.38 12.11
C ASN A 48 -15.26 6.35 11.36
N LYS A 49 -15.28 5.85 10.13
CA LYS A 49 -16.52 5.69 9.35
C LYS A 49 -17.47 4.63 9.91
N PHE A 50 -16.96 3.61 10.60
CA PHE A 50 -17.80 2.65 11.33
C PHE A 50 -18.33 3.22 12.64
N ALA A 51 -17.55 4.07 13.31
CA ALA A 51 -17.91 4.69 14.57
C ALA A 51 -18.93 5.82 14.41
N ASP A 52 -19.03 6.46 13.24
CA ASP A 52 -19.98 7.53 12.95
C ASP A 52 -21.37 6.99 12.52
N PRO A 53 -22.42 7.12 13.36
CA PRO A 53 -23.77 6.69 13.01
C PRO A 53 -24.38 7.47 11.83
N ASN A 54 -23.88 8.67 11.57
CA ASN A 54 -24.35 9.56 10.50
C ASN A 54 -23.48 9.48 9.24
N PHE A 55 -22.54 8.52 9.17
CA PHE A 55 -21.55 8.47 8.10
C PHE A 55 -22.15 8.53 6.69
N VAL A 56 -23.26 7.83 6.42
CA VAL A 56 -23.90 7.84 5.10
C VAL A 56 -24.44 9.23 4.74
N ASN A 57 -25.02 9.95 5.70
CA ASN A 57 -25.52 11.31 5.49
C ASN A 57 -24.36 12.29 5.27
N ASN A 58 -23.30 12.17 6.09
CA ASN A 58 -22.09 12.97 5.96
C ASN A 58 -21.38 12.72 4.62
N PHE A 59 -21.33 11.47 4.17
CA PHE A 59 -20.78 11.08 2.87
C PHE A 59 -21.61 11.68 1.72
N ASN A 60 -22.95 11.60 1.78
CA ASN A 60 -23.82 12.22 0.77
C ASN A 60 -23.62 13.75 0.70
N ALA A 61 -23.56 14.42 1.86
CA ALA A 61 -23.29 15.84 1.94
C ALA A 61 -21.91 16.19 1.36
N PHE A 62 -20.88 15.42 1.71
CA PHE A 62 -19.53 15.59 1.20
C PHE A 62 -19.47 15.45 -0.32
N VAL A 63 -20.01 14.36 -0.89
CA VAL A 63 -20.02 14.15 -2.34
C VAL A 63 -20.77 15.29 -3.04
N ARG A 64 -21.93 15.71 -2.54
CA ARG A 64 -22.69 16.82 -3.16
C ARG A 64 -22.02 18.17 -3.03
N ALA A 65 -21.25 18.42 -1.98
CA ALA A 65 -20.51 19.66 -1.80
C ALA A 65 -19.18 19.68 -2.60
N SER A 66 -18.72 18.53 -3.07
CA SER A 66 -17.41 18.39 -3.71
C SER A 66 -17.41 18.93 -5.15
N PRO A 67 -16.46 19.81 -5.53
CA PRO A 67 -16.39 20.41 -6.87
C PRO A 67 -16.32 19.37 -8.00
N GLY A 68 -15.58 18.28 -7.78
CA GLY A 68 -15.36 17.17 -8.72
C GLY A 68 -16.62 16.37 -9.07
N THR A 69 -17.67 16.50 -8.25
CA THR A 69 -18.97 15.88 -8.52
C THR A 69 -19.65 16.48 -9.74
N TYR A 70 -19.50 17.80 -9.94
CA TYR A 70 -20.15 18.50 -11.05
C TYR A 70 -19.19 18.75 -12.21
N ASN A 71 -17.91 18.95 -11.92
CA ASN A 71 -16.90 19.29 -12.92
C ASN A 71 -15.65 18.44 -12.73
N GLY A 72 -15.20 17.73 -13.77
CA GLY A 72 -13.94 16.97 -13.71
C GLY A 72 -14.05 15.59 -14.33
N LEU A 73 -12.96 14.82 -14.22
CA LEU A 73 -12.82 13.51 -14.89
C LEU A 73 -13.83 12.47 -14.40
N LEU A 74 -14.23 12.55 -13.12
CA LEU A 74 -15.13 11.58 -12.50
C LEU A 74 -16.59 12.08 -12.43
N SER A 75 -16.89 13.31 -12.86
CA SER A 75 -18.20 13.94 -12.61
C SER A 75 -19.38 13.13 -13.14
N SER A 76 -19.26 12.63 -14.39
CA SER A 76 -20.30 11.79 -15.01
C SER A 76 -20.53 10.50 -14.24
N LEU A 77 -19.45 9.82 -13.84
CA LEU A 77 -19.52 8.59 -13.03
C LEU A 77 -20.16 8.87 -11.68
N ILE A 78 -19.78 9.96 -11.02
CA ILE A 78 -20.31 10.33 -9.70
C ILE A 78 -21.81 10.63 -9.80
N GLN A 79 -22.22 11.43 -10.79
CA GLN A 79 -23.62 11.82 -10.95
C GLN A 79 -24.54 10.67 -11.37
N GLN A 80 -24.05 9.77 -12.23
CA GLN A 80 -24.88 8.69 -12.79
C GLN A 80 -24.85 7.41 -11.94
N LEU A 81 -23.78 7.18 -11.19
CA LEU A 81 -23.59 5.93 -10.46
C LEU A 81 -23.49 6.14 -8.94
N VAL A 82 -22.68 7.09 -8.47
CA VAL A 82 -22.43 7.27 -7.03
C VAL A 82 -23.61 7.94 -6.33
N LEU A 83 -24.08 9.09 -6.83
CA LEU A 83 -25.18 9.83 -6.20
C LEU A 83 -26.50 9.04 -6.13
N PRO A 84 -26.91 8.29 -7.16
CA PRO A 84 -28.12 7.46 -7.08
C PRO A 84 -27.97 6.28 -6.11
N ASN A 85 -26.74 5.79 -5.89
CA ASN A 85 -26.45 4.62 -5.05
C ASN A 85 -25.60 5.00 -3.82
N ILE A 86 -25.87 6.17 -3.22
CA ILE A 86 -24.97 6.78 -2.24
C ILE A 86 -24.71 5.89 -1.01
N THR A 87 -25.73 5.15 -0.54
CA THR A 87 -25.59 4.21 0.58
C THR A 87 -24.67 3.04 0.25
N LEU A 88 -24.74 2.53 -0.99
CA LEU A 88 -23.86 1.47 -1.47
C LEU A 88 -22.42 1.98 -1.51
N PHE A 89 -22.16 3.14 -2.13
CA PHE A 89 -20.81 3.67 -2.24
C PHE A 89 -20.23 4.09 -0.88
N ALA A 90 -21.02 4.68 0.01
CA ALA A 90 -20.59 4.93 1.38
C ALA A 90 -20.17 3.62 2.07
N SER A 91 -20.98 2.56 1.93
CA SER A 91 -20.66 1.25 2.50
C SER A 91 -19.37 0.68 1.89
N VAL A 92 -19.27 0.68 0.56
CA VAL A 92 -18.10 0.18 -0.17
C VAL A 92 -16.84 0.92 0.27
N THR A 93 -16.85 2.25 0.31
CA THR A 93 -15.72 3.06 0.80
C THR A 93 -15.34 2.65 2.23
N LYS A 94 -16.30 2.61 3.14
CA LYS A 94 -16.07 2.24 4.54
C LYS A 94 -15.40 0.86 4.70
N TYR A 95 -15.92 -0.16 4.02
CA TYR A 95 -15.33 -1.50 4.06
C TYR A 95 -13.98 -1.56 3.36
N THR A 96 -13.84 -0.86 2.24
CA THR A 96 -12.61 -0.84 1.44
C THR A 96 -11.46 -0.25 2.25
N GLU A 97 -11.66 0.90 2.88
CA GLU A 97 -10.61 1.53 3.70
C GLU A 97 -10.20 0.64 4.87
N LEU A 98 -11.17 0.03 5.57
CA LEU A 98 -10.85 -0.88 6.68
C LEU A 98 -10.02 -2.09 6.21
N VAL A 99 -10.45 -2.74 5.12
CA VAL A 99 -9.77 -3.91 4.56
C VAL A 99 -8.38 -3.54 4.04
N LEU A 100 -8.25 -2.41 3.32
CA LEU A 100 -6.96 -1.91 2.86
C LEU A 100 -6.02 -1.64 4.04
N GLY A 101 -6.52 -1.00 5.10
CA GLY A 101 -5.77 -0.75 6.32
C GLY A 101 -5.19 -2.03 6.93
N ILE A 102 -6.05 -3.04 7.12
CA ILE A 102 -5.64 -4.35 7.66
C ILE A 102 -4.60 -5.02 6.76
N VAL A 103 -4.88 -5.11 5.45
CA VAL A 103 -4.00 -5.80 4.49
C VAL A 103 -2.62 -5.13 4.44
N LEU A 104 -2.57 -3.79 4.40
CA LEU A 104 -1.32 -3.05 4.37
C LEU A 104 -0.53 -3.22 5.67
N LEU A 105 -1.20 -3.27 6.82
CA LEU A 105 -0.53 -3.52 8.11
C LEU A 105 0.02 -4.93 8.22
N LEU A 106 -0.73 -5.93 7.77
CA LEU A 106 -0.24 -7.31 7.69
C LEU A 106 0.97 -7.43 6.75
N GLY A 107 0.91 -6.75 5.59
CA GLY A 107 2.04 -6.63 4.68
C GLY A 107 3.26 -5.99 5.36
N ALA A 108 3.07 -4.86 6.05
CA ALA A 108 4.12 -4.16 6.76
C ALA A 108 4.78 -5.02 7.85
N ILE A 109 3.98 -5.76 8.63
CA ILE A 109 4.49 -6.67 9.66
C ILE A 109 5.29 -7.80 9.01
N GLU A 110 4.82 -8.36 7.91
CA GLU A 110 5.50 -9.46 7.23
C GLU A 110 6.83 -9.01 6.62
N VAL A 111 6.85 -7.87 5.93
CA VAL A 111 8.08 -7.28 5.38
C VAL A 111 9.03 -6.86 6.51
N GLY A 112 8.51 -6.25 7.57
CA GLY A 112 9.27 -5.84 8.74
C GLY A 112 9.91 -7.03 9.47
N ARG A 113 9.20 -8.14 9.60
CA ARG A 113 9.68 -9.39 10.20
C ARG A 113 10.93 -9.91 9.50
N ARG A 114 11.03 -9.78 8.17
CA ARG A 114 12.22 -10.19 7.40
C ARG A 114 13.49 -9.41 7.73
N ARG A 115 13.37 -8.28 8.45
CA ARG A 115 14.52 -7.52 8.97
C ARG A 115 15.06 -8.04 10.28
N LEU A 116 14.28 -8.85 10.99
CA LEU A 116 14.71 -9.44 12.26
C LEU A 116 15.75 -10.54 11.99
N GLY A 117 16.48 -10.94 13.04
CA GLY A 117 17.42 -12.07 12.96
C GLY A 117 16.76 -13.40 13.36
N GLY A 118 17.44 -14.50 13.05
CA GLY A 118 17.08 -15.82 13.58
C GLY A 118 15.81 -16.46 12.97
N PRO A 119 15.18 -17.40 13.69
CA PRO A 119 14.04 -18.17 13.18
C PRO A 119 12.85 -17.33 12.74
N ILE A 120 12.67 -16.15 13.35
CA ILE A 120 11.58 -15.23 13.04
C ILE A 120 11.67 -14.69 11.60
N ALA A 121 12.87 -14.56 11.04
CA ALA A 121 13.08 -14.08 9.68
C ALA A 121 13.14 -15.19 8.61
N ALA A 122 12.91 -16.44 9.02
CA ALA A 122 12.84 -17.57 8.11
C ALA A 122 11.81 -17.31 7.00
N GLN A 123 12.12 -17.82 5.81
CA GLN A 123 11.20 -17.72 4.68
C GLN A 123 10.05 -18.69 4.84
N HIS A 124 8.83 -18.19 4.64
CA HIS A 124 7.62 -18.99 4.61
C HIS A 124 7.02 -19.05 3.20
N GLY A 125 6.30 -20.13 2.90
CA GLY A 125 5.67 -20.32 1.58
C GLY A 125 4.53 -19.34 1.28
N TYR A 126 3.90 -18.76 2.31
CA TYR A 126 2.79 -17.82 2.16
C TYR A 126 3.24 -16.39 1.78
N GLU A 127 4.54 -16.11 1.75
CA GLU A 127 5.01 -14.73 1.57
C GLU A 127 4.81 -14.20 0.16
N ALA A 128 4.84 -15.07 -0.85
CA ALA A 128 4.54 -14.69 -2.22
C ALA A 128 3.08 -14.18 -2.37
N PRO A 129 2.04 -14.95 -1.97
CA PRO A 129 0.68 -14.45 -2.06
C PRO A 129 0.44 -13.22 -1.18
N VAL A 130 1.07 -13.10 0.00
CA VAL A 130 1.00 -11.88 0.82
C VAL A 130 1.56 -10.67 0.07
N ALA A 131 2.71 -10.82 -0.60
CA ALA A 131 3.30 -9.75 -1.42
C ALA A 131 2.38 -9.34 -2.58
N ALA A 132 1.76 -10.31 -3.27
CA ALA A 132 0.82 -10.02 -4.34
C ALA A 132 -0.40 -9.24 -3.83
N ILE A 133 -1.00 -9.68 -2.71
CA ILE A 133 -2.17 -9.02 -2.11
C ILE A 133 -1.80 -7.62 -1.63
N ALA A 134 -0.65 -7.44 -0.97
CA ALA A 134 -0.18 -6.14 -0.51
C ALA A 134 0.12 -5.20 -1.70
N ALA A 135 0.61 -5.72 -2.82
CA ALA A 135 0.81 -4.94 -4.02
C ALA A 135 -0.52 -4.40 -4.59
N LEU A 136 -1.54 -5.26 -4.67
CA LEU A 136 -2.88 -4.88 -5.09
C LEU A 136 -3.51 -3.87 -4.12
N ALA A 137 -3.31 -4.05 -2.82
CA ALA A 137 -3.77 -3.11 -1.81
C ALA A 137 -3.11 -1.74 -1.95
N GLY A 138 -1.80 -1.68 -2.27
CA GLY A 138 -1.10 -0.43 -2.57
C GLY A 138 -1.70 0.30 -3.78
N LEU A 139 -2.00 -0.43 -4.86
CA LEU A 139 -2.67 0.15 -6.04
C LEU A 139 -4.08 0.63 -5.72
N ALA A 140 -4.86 -0.16 -4.97
CA ALA A 140 -6.21 0.20 -4.57
C ALA A 140 -6.23 1.43 -3.66
N ALA A 141 -5.29 1.53 -2.71
CA ALA A 141 -5.10 2.70 -1.86
C ALA A 141 -4.76 3.95 -2.69
N ALA A 142 -3.83 3.83 -3.65
CA ALA A 142 -3.50 4.93 -4.56
C ALA A 142 -4.70 5.35 -5.42
N GLY A 143 -5.45 4.39 -5.96
CA GLY A 143 -6.64 4.66 -6.76
C GLY A 143 -7.76 5.32 -5.96
N LEU A 144 -7.99 4.86 -4.73
CA LEU A 144 -8.98 5.45 -3.83
C LEU A 144 -8.59 6.88 -3.45
N ALA A 145 -7.34 7.11 -3.03
CA ALA A 145 -6.84 8.44 -2.71
C ALA A 145 -6.91 9.40 -3.90
N LEU A 146 -6.54 8.94 -5.09
CA LEU A 146 -6.67 9.73 -6.32
C LEU A 146 -8.14 10.06 -6.63
N SER A 147 -9.05 9.09 -6.45
CA SER A 147 -10.47 9.31 -6.69
C SER A 147 -11.07 10.36 -5.75
N ILE A 148 -10.63 10.37 -4.48
CA ILE A 148 -11.02 11.37 -3.49
C ILE A 148 -10.45 12.73 -3.87
N ALA A 149 -9.16 12.83 -4.21
CA ALA A 149 -8.53 14.08 -4.66
C ALA A 149 -9.26 14.68 -5.88
N LEU A 150 -9.54 13.86 -6.89
CA LEU A 150 -10.27 14.30 -8.09
C LEU A 150 -11.70 14.74 -7.75
N MET A 151 -12.38 14.04 -6.85
CA MET A 151 -13.71 14.42 -6.39
C MET A 151 -13.70 15.74 -5.60
N MET A 152 -12.73 15.93 -4.71
CA MET A 152 -12.54 17.19 -3.96
C MET A 152 -12.14 18.36 -4.87
N GLY A 153 -11.80 18.10 -6.13
CA GLY A 153 -11.33 19.12 -7.06
C GLY A 153 -9.91 19.59 -6.74
N GLU A 154 -9.12 18.75 -6.06
CA GLU A 154 -7.74 19.05 -5.73
C GLU A 154 -6.92 19.25 -7.00
N GLN A 155 -6.04 20.26 -6.96
CA GLN A 155 -5.17 20.59 -8.08
C GLN A 155 -3.80 19.93 -7.90
N LEU A 156 -3.10 19.69 -9.01
CA LEU A 156 -1.73 19.22 -8.94
C LEU A 156 -0.87 20.24 -8.17
N PRO A 157 0.11 19.77 -7.36
CA PRO A 157 0.96 20.66 -6.60
C PRO A 157 1.68 21.66 -7.51
N THR A 158 1.52 22.95 -7.21
CA THR A 158 2.21 24.05 -7.89
C THR A 158 2.76 25.06 -6.88
N VAL A 159 3.63 25.95 -7.32
CA VAL A 159 4.17 27.00 -6.45
C VAL A 159 3.08 28.06 -6.23
N MET A 160 2.56 28.13 -5.01
CA MET A 160 1.53 29.09 -4.61
C MET A 160 2.02 29.96 -3.43
N PRO A 161 2.56 31.16 -3.70
CA PRO A 161 3.13 32.03 -2.65
C PRO A 161 2.16 32.35 -1.50
N GLY A 162 0.86 32.48 -1.80
CA GLY A 162 -0.18 32.75 -0.80
C GLY A 162 -0.51 31.58 0.14
N ARG A 163 0.11 30.41 -0.04
CA ARG A 163 -0.13 29.18 0.76
C ARG A 163 1.09 28.75 1.59
N ALA A 164 2.03 29.67 1.86
CA ALA A 164 3.31 29.37 2.50
C ALA A 164 3.24 28.68 3.88
N LEU A 165 2.13 28.83 4.60
CA LEU A 165 1.90 28.19 5.92
C LEU A 165 1.08 26.89 5.84
N THR A 166 0.76 26.42 4.64
CA THR A 166 -0.01 25.19 4.41
C THR A 166 0.83 24.15 3.65
N THR A 167 0.37 22.91 3.58
CA THR A 167 1.06 21.88 2.80
C THR A 167 0.98 22.18 1.30
N ALA A 168 2.10 21.96 0.60
CA ALA A 168 2.19 22.13 -0.85
C ALA A 168 1.46 21.01 -1.62
N ILE A 169 1.37 19.82 -1.01
CA ILE A 169 0.70 18.65 -1.57
C ILE A 169 -0.49 18.32 -0.65
N PRO A 170 -1.73 18.32 -1.16
CA PRO A 170 -2.89 17.77 -0.45
C PRO A 170 -2.61 16.34 -0.01
N VAL A 171 -3.09 15.95 1.17
CA VAL A 171 -2.73 14.65 1.75
C VAL A 171 -3.15 13.50 0.83
N GLU A 172 -4.32 13.59 0.20
CA GLU A 172 -4.87 12.62 -0.74
C GLU A 172 -3.92 12.42 -1.94
N LEU A 173 -3.37 13.51 -2.48
CA LEU A 173 -2.39 13.44 -3.57
C LEU A 173 -1.03 12.92 -3.11
N LEU A 174 -0.66 13.10 -1.84
CA LEU A 174 0.55 12.50 -1.26
C LEU A 174 0.40 10.98 -1.09
N LEU A 175 -0.80 10.48 -0.78
CA LEU A 175 -1.04 9.03 -0.63
C LEU A 175 -0.90 8.27 -1.95
N VAL A 176 -1.14 8.91 -3.10
CA VAL A 176 -1.04 8.29 -4.44
C VAL A 176 0.36 7.71 -4.72
N PRO A 177 1.46 8.49 -4.72
CA PRO A 177 2.79 7.95 -4.95
C PRO A 177 3.22 6.97 -3.85
N LEU A 178 2.75 7.12 -2.61
CA LEU A 178 3.03 6.17 -1.54
C LEU A 178 2.40 4.80 -1.81
N GLY A 179 1.12 4.78 -2.22
CA GLY A 179 0.44 3.53 -2.60
C GLY A 179 1.07 2.88 -3.82
N ILE A 180 1.49 3.67 -4.82
CA ILE A 180 2.25 3.18 -5.98
C ILE A 180 3.60 2.60 -5.55
N ALA A 181 4.31 3.24 -4.61
CA ALA A 181 5.57 2.74 -4.10
C ALA A 181 5.39 1.37 -3.41
N VAL A 182 4.36 1.22 -2.58
CA VAL A 182 4.01 -0.09 -1.98
C VAL A 182 3.74 -1.13 -3.06
N ALA A 183 2.89 -0.79 -4.03
CA ALA A 183 2.56 -1.68 -5.14
C ALA A 183 3.81 -2.16 -5.89
N TRP A 184 4.70 -1.23 -6.21
CA TRP A 184 5.93 -1.50 -6.94
C TRP A 184 6.88 -2.41 -6.16
N MET A 185 7.13 -2.09 -4.88
CA MET A 185 8.04 -2.85 -4.03
C MET A 185 7.53 -4.27 -3.77
N GLU A 186 6.24 -4.41 -3.46
CA GLU A 186 5.63 -5.71 -3.18
C GLU A 186 5.46 -6.56 -4.44
N ALA A 187 5.19 -5.97 -5.61
CA ALA A 187 5.19 -6.70 -6.88
C ALA A 187 6.61 -7.23 -7.21
N GLY A 188 7.65 -6.43 -6.93
CA GLY A 188 9.03 -6.87 -7.04
C GLY A 188 9.32 -8.05 -6.10
N ARG A 189 8.88 -7.96 -4.85
CA ARG A 189 9.02 -9.02 -3.83
C ARG A 189 8.30 -10.30 -4.23
N PHE A 190 7.05 -10.20 -4.70
CA PHE A 190 6.27 -11.33 -5.22
C PHE A 190 7.02 -12.08 -6.33
N ARG A 191 7.56 -11.35 -7.32
CA ARG A 191 8.32 -11.95 -8.43
C ARG A 191 9.58 -12.69 -7.98
N VAL A 192 10.23 -12.24 -6.90
CA VAL A 192 11.42 -12.90 -6.36
C VAL A 192 11.05 -14.15 -5.56
N LEU A 193 9.94 -14.10 -4.81
CA LEU A 193 9.48 -15.21 -3.98
C LEU A 193 8.77 -16.33 -4.76
N SER A 194 8.30 -16.02 -5.98
CA SER A 194 7.60 -16.98 -6.85
C SER A 194 8.53 -17.73 -7.81
N ARG A 195 9.85 -17.56 -7.67
CA ARG A 195 10.89 -18.29 -8.42
C ARG A 195 11.52 -19.35 -7.52
#